data_AF-A0A2E2U2M2-F1
#
_entry.id   AF-A0A2E2U2M2-F1
#
_cell.length_a   1.000
_cell.length_b   1.000
_cell.length_c   1.000
_cell.angle_alpha   90.00
_cell.angle_beta   90.00
_cell.angle_gamma   90.00
#
_symmetry.space_group_name_H-M   'P 1'
#
loop_
_entity.id
_entity.type
_entity.pdbx_description
1 polymer ?
#
loop_
_entity_poly.entity_id
_entity_poly.type
_entity_poly.pdbx_seq_one_letter_code
_entity_poly.pdbx_strand_id
1 'polypeptide(L)'
;MWTVKKKVILLSCLGVIPFYSDILINLINNFYNVKLFQQINLMSYFYGALISCFLCGMQWIKFIDKKKKNLYIPMIPTILLWISFFFLDEIFFQLTVIISLLWCLIIDISILKQVNKQWFKKMRIIITIAAILPLVCNLFINKINEI
;
A
#
# COMPACT_ATOMS: atom_id res chain seq x y z
N MET A 1 11.68 -11.21 -26.92
CA MET A 1 11.82 -11.48 -25.46
C MET A 1 11.74 -10.16 -24.70
N TRP A 2 10.88 -10.03 -23.68
CA TRP A 2 10.70 -8.74 -22.97
C TRP A 2 11.92 -8.40 -22.09
N THR A 3 12.30 -7.12 -22.01
CA THR A 3 13.38 -6.66 -21.14
C THR A 3 12.99 -6.76 -19.67
N VAL A 4 13.97 -6.96 -18.78
CA VAL A 4 13.76 -7.06 -17.32
C VAL A 4 12.98 -5.84 -16.79
N LYS A 5 13.34 -4.64 -17.24
CA LYS A 5 12.66 -3.39 -16.88
C LYS A 5 11.16 -3.44 -17.21
N LYS A 6 10.79 -3.88 -18.42
CA LYS A 6 9.37 -3.97 -18.83
C LYS A 6 8.61 -4.99 -17.98
N LYS A 7 9.21 -6.15 -17.70
CA LYS A 7 8.60 -7.18 -16.85
C LYS A 7 8.33 -6.65 -15.43
N VAL A 8 9.29 -5.96 -14.83
CA VAL A 8 9.15 -5.37 -13.49
C VAL A 8 8.05 -4.31 -13.43
N ILE A 9 7.97 -3.44 -14.45
CA ILE A 9 6.91 -2.42 -14.54
C ILE A 9 5.54 -3.10 -14.66
N LEU A 10 5.39 -4.08 -15.56
CA LEU A 10 4.13 -4.80 -15.75
C LEU A 10 3.66 -5.46 -14.44
N LEU A 11 4.53 -6.23 -13.79
CA LEU A 11 4.20 -6.90 -12.54
C LEU A 11 3.85 -5.89 -11.43
N SER A 12 4.53 -4.75 -11.37
CA SER A 12 4.21 -3.69 -10.42
C SER A 12 2.82 -3.10 -10.67
N CYS A 13 2.44 -2.88 -11.93
CA CYS A 13 1.10 -2.41 -12.28
C CYS A 13 0.01 -3.43 -11.92
N LEU A 14 0.25 -4.73 -12.19
CA LEU A 14 -0.69 -5.79 -11.82
C LEU A 14 -0.88 -5.86 -10.30
N GLY A 15 0.18 -5.64 -9.53
CA GLY A 15 0.12 -5.58 -8.07
C GLY A 15 -0.72 -4.42 -7.51
N VAL A 16 -1.08 -3.42 -8.32
CA VAL A 16 -1.94 -2.30 -7.90
C VAL A 16 -3.42 -2.67 -7.99
N ILE A 17 -3.80 -3.62 -8.84
CA ILE A 17 -5.21 -3.97 -9.12
C ILE A 17 -6.03 -4.22 -7.83
N PRO A 18 -5.54 -4.99 -6.82
CA PRO A 18 -6.34 -5.26 -5.63
C PRO A 18 -6.65 -4.02 -4.78
N PHE A 19 -5.89 -2.92 -4.89
CA PHE A 19 -6.21 -1.66 -4.21
C PHE A 19 -7.53 -1.02 -4.72
N TYR A 20 -7.99 -1.38 -5.91
CA TYR A 20 -9.24 -0.89 -6.48
C TYR A 20 -10.44 -1.80 -6.18
N SER A 21 -10.25 -2.90 -5.44
CA SER A 21 -11.29 -3.90 -5.20
C SER A 21 -12.54 -3.32 -4.54
N ASP A 22 -12.40 -2.58 -3.45
CA ASP A 22 -13.53 -1.98 -2.72
C ASP A 22 -14.34 -1.01 -3.62
N ILE A 23 -13.66 -0.20 -4.46
CA ILE A 23 -14.34 0.71 -5.41
C ILE A 23 -15.14 -0.09 -6.45
N LEU A 24 -14.52 -1.14 -7.01
CA LEU A 24 -15.16 -1.98 -8.02
C LEU A 24 -16.37 -2.72 -7.45
N ILE A 25 -16.26 -3.25 -6.24
CA ILE A 25 -17.35 -3.93 -5.53
C ILE A 25 -18.50 -2.95 -5.30
N ASN A 26 -18.21 -1.74 -4.79
CA ASN A 26 -19.23 -0.71 -4.58
C ASN A 26 -19.92 -0.28 -5.89
N LEU A 27 -19.16 -0.13 -6.98
CA LEU A 27 -19.73 0.17 -8.29
C LEU A 27 -20.67 -0.95 -8.76
N ILE A 28 -20.24 -2.21 -8.70
CA ILE A 28 -21.06 -3.35 -9.14
C ILE A 28 -22.33 -3.46 -8.30
N ASN A 29 -22.22 -3.32 -6.97
CA ASN A 29 -23.36 -3.37 -6.06
C ASN A 29 -24.39 -2.29 -6.40
N ASN A 30 -23.94 -1.06 -6.68
CA ASN A 30 -24.80 0.05 -7.06
C ASN A 30 -25.46 -0.13 -8.45
N PHE A 31 -24.70 -0.61 -9.44
CA PHE A 31 -25.22 -0.75 -10.81
C PHE A 31 -26.22 -1.89 -10.98
N TYR A 32 -25.94 -3.04 -10.34
CA TYR A 32 -26.77 -4.24 -10.51
C TYR A 32 -27.77 -4.43 -9.36
N ASN A 33 -27.77 -3.55 -8.36
CA ASN A 33 -28.60 -3.65 -7.16
C ASN A 33 -28.40 -5.01 -6.45
N VAL A 34 -27.16 -5.52 -6.49
CA VAL A 34 -26.76 -6.78 -5.86
C VAL A 34 -25.98 -6.47 -4.58
N LYS A 35 -26.04 -7.38 -3.62
CA LYS A 35 -25.24 -7.35 -2.39
C LYS A 35 -24.08 -8.34 -2.47
N LEU A 36 -23.18 -8.15 -3.42
CA LEU A 36 -21.95 -8.96 -3.48
C LEU A 36 -21.03 -8.56 -2.33
N PHE A 37 -20.46 -9.57 -1.66
CA PHE A 37 -19.42 -9.41 -0.64
C PHE A 37 -19.76 -8.44 0.49
N GLN A 38 -21.01 -8.46 0.96
CA GLN A 38 -21.51 -7.59 2.05
C GLN A 38 -20.69 -7.63 3.35
N GLN A 39 -19.91 -8.69 3.57
CA GLN A 39 -19.04 -8.88 4.75
C GLN A 39 -17.58 -8.46 4.50
N ILE A 40 -17.18 -8.19 3.25
CA ILE A 40 -15.82 -7.81 2.91
C ILE A 40 -15.77 -6.29 2.78
N ASN A 41 -15.80 -5.61 3.92
CA ASN A 41 -15.43 -4.22 3.99
C ASN A 41 -13.91 -4.16 4.19
N LEU A 42 -13.24 -3.21 3.53
CA LEU A 42 -11.80 -2.92 3.68
C LEU A 42 -10.81 -3.83 2.94
N MET A 43 -11.22 -4.56 1.89
CA MET A 43 -10.32 -5.45 1.17
C MET A 43 -9.09 -4.71 0.61
N SER A 44 -9.31 -3.52 0.08
CA SER A 44 -8.22 -2.67 -0.45
C SER A 44 -7.23 -2.27 0.65
N TYR A 45 -7.72 -1.98 1.86
CA TYR A 45 -6.86 -1.59 2.99
C TYR A 45 -6.11 -2.77 3.59
N PHE A 46 -6.75 -3.93 3.72
CA PHE A 46 -6.06 -5.16 4.14
C PHE A 46 -4.92 -5.51 3.20
N TYR A 47 -5.16 -5.44 1.89
CA TYR A 47 -4.11 -5.64 0.90
C TYR A 47 -3.00 -4.59 1.06
N GLY A 48 -3.35 -3.32 1.28
CA GLY A 48 -2.37 -2.24 1.55
C GLY A 48 -1.52 -2.48 2.80
N ALA A 49 -2.11 -3.00 3.87
CA ALA A 49 -1.41 -3.38 5.09
C ALA A 49 -0.43 -4.53 4.84
N LEU A 50 -0.87 -5.60 4.16
CA LEU A 50 -0.02 -6.74 3.79
C LEU A 50 1.17 -6.31 2.93
N ILE A 51 0.93 -5.49 1.91
CA ILE A 51 1.99 -4.95 1.06
C ILE A 51 2.96 -4.10 1.89
N SER A 52 2.47 -3.25 2.78
CA SER A 52 3.32 -2.45 3.66
C SER A 52 4.22 -3.33 4.53
N CYS A 53 3.67 -4.36 5.18
CA CYS A 53 4.44 -5.32 5.99
C CYS A 53 5.51 -6.06 5.16
N PHE A 54 5.16 -6.49 3.94
CA PHE A 54 6.12 -7.12 3.03
C PHE A 54 7.26 -6.15 2.64
N LEU A 55 6.94 -4.89 2.34
CA LEU A 55 7.95 -3.88 2.02
C LEU A 55 8.87 -3.59 3.19
N CYS A 56 8.33 -3.47 4.41
CA CYS A 56 9.10 -3.29 5.64
C CYS A 56 10.15 -4.39 5.80
N GLY A 57 9.77 -5.66 5.64
CA GLY A 57 10.70 -6.80 5.72
C GLY A 57 11.81 -6.73 4.66
N MET A 58 11.46 -6.42 3.41
CA MET A 58 12.45 -6.25 2.32
C MET A 58 13.38 -5.03 2.53
N GLN A 59 12.92 -4.00 3.21
CA GLN A 59 13.73 -2.82 3.52
C GLN A 59 14.66 -3.10 4.71
N TRP A 60 14.18 -3.88 5.67
CA TRP A 60 14.94 -4.28 6.85
C TRP A 60 16.21 -5.05 6.48
N ILE A 61 16.12 -6.05 5.58
CA ILE A 61 17.31 -6.77 5.12
C ILE A 61 18.32 -5.84 4.43
N LYS A 62 17.86 -4.87 3.62
CA LYS A 62 18.75 -3.88 2.98
C LYS A 62 19.43 -2.96 4.00
N PHE A 63 18.81 -2.70 5.15
CA PHE A 63 19.42 -1.95 6.23
C PHE A 63 20.51 -2.75 6.93
N ILE A 64 20.28 -4.06 7.14
CA ILE A 64 21.27 -5.01 7.66
C ILE A 64 22.48 -5.08 6.73
N ASP A 65 22.26 -5.30 5.43
CA ASP A 65 23.33 -5.41 4.42
C ASP A 65 24.20 -4.14 4.37
N LYS A 66 23.58 -2.98 4.57
CA LYS A 66 24.25 -1.67 4.58
C LYS A 66 24.79 -1.26 5.95
N LYS A 67 24.74 -2.14 6.96
CA LYS A 67 25.21 -1.91 8.34
C LYS A 67 24.64 -0.60 8.94
N LYS A 68 23.36 -0.29 8.66
CA LYS A 68 22.69 0.88 9.22
C LYS A 68 22.45 0.66 10.71
N LYS A 69 22.75 1.67 11.54
CA LYS A 69 22.55 1.60 13.00
C LYS A 69 21.07 1.48 13.41
N ASN A 70 20.17 2.14 12.68
CA ASN A 70 18.77 2.26 13.08
C ASN A 70 17.90 1.21 12.36
N LEU A 71 18.08 -0.06 12.72
CA LEU A 71 17.39 -1.19 12.08
C LEU A 71 15.86 -1.19 12.30
N TYR A 72 15.36 -0.50 13.32
CA TYR A 72 13.92 -0.44 13.62
C TYR A 72 13.13 0.47 12.66
N ILE A 73 13.77 1.44 12.01
CA ILE A 73 13.11 2.43 11.13
C ILE A 73 12.20 1.80 10.05
N PRO A 74 12.65 0.80 9.26
CA PRO A 74 11.78 0.18 8.27
C PRO A 74 10.63 -0.63 8.89
N MET A 75 10.72 -1.04 10.16
CA MET A 75 9.69 -1.85 10.83
C MET A 75 8.58 -1.03 11.50
N ILE A 76 8.77 0.29 11.67
CA ILE A 76 7.78 1.19 12.29
C ILE A 76 6.37 1.03 11.68
N PRO A 77 6.18 1.03 10.34
CA PRO A 77 4.84 0.92 9.76
C PRO A 77 4.16 -0.40 10.09
N THR A 78 4.90 -1.51 10.11
CA THR A 78 4.34 -2.82 10.48
C THR A 78 3.79 -2.80 11.91
N ILE A 79 4.55 -2.28 12.87
CA ILE A 79 4.12 -2.20 14.26
C ILE A 79 2.88 -1.31 14.40
N LEU A 80 2.88 -0.15 13.74
CA LEU A 80 1.74 0.77 13.74
C LEU A 80 0.49 0.15 13.13
N LEU A 81 0.63 -0.61 12.04
CA LEU A 81 -0.48 -1.32 11.40
C LEU A 81 -1.10 -2.37 12.31
N TRP A 82 -0.28 -3.14 13.03
CA TRP A 82 -0.77 -4.10 14.03
C TRP A 82 -1.56 -3.40 15.13
N ILE A 83 -0.98 -2.35 15.73
CA ILE A 83 -1.65 -1.58 16.79
C ILE A 83 -2.98 -1.01 16.26
N SER A 84 -2.95 -0.42 15.07
CA SER A 84 -4.14 0.18 14.47
C SER A 84 -5.22 -0.83 14.13
N PHE A 85 -4.85 -2.02 13.69
CA PHE A 85 -5.82 -3.05 13.32
C PHE A 85 -6.56 -3.61 14.53
N PHE A 86 -5.87 -3.80 15.66
CA PHE A 86 -6.47 -4.41 16.85
C PHE A 86 -7.18 -3.41 17.78
N PHE A 87 -6.72 -2.16 17.82
CA PHE A 87 -7.10 -1.24 18.90
C PHE A 87 -7.73 0.07 18.43
N LEU A 88 -7.75 0.36 17.13
CA LEU A 88 -8.31 1.61 16.61
C LEU A 88 -9.51 1.34 15.70
N ASP A 89 -10.36 2.35 15.55
CA ASP A 89 -11.52 2.28 14.66
C ASP A 89 -11.11 2.19 13.19
N GLU A 90 -12.06 1.79 12.33
CA GLU A 90 -11.82 1.55 10.91
C GLU A 90 -11.17 2.74 10.19
N ILE A 91 -11.63 3.97 10.46
CA ILE A 91 -11.06 5.18 9.84
C ILE A 91 -9.57 5.34 10.19
N PHE A 92 -9.20 5.09 11.44
CA PHE A 92 -7.81 5.18 11.87
C PHE A 92 -6.95 4.07 11.24
N PHE A 93 -7.50 2.85 11.11
CA PHE A 93 -6.84 1.79 10.35
C PHE A 93 -6.63 2.16 8.88
N GLN A 94 -7.64 2.71 8.23
CA GLN A 94 -7.54 3.16 6.84
C GLN A 94 -6.46 4.25 6.66
N LEU A 95 -6.40 5.22 7.57
CA LEU A 95 -5.38 6.28 7.56
C LEU A 95 -3.97 5.72 7.82
N THR A 96 -3.82 4.80 8.76
CA THR A 96 -2.50 4.21 9.06
C THR A 96 -1.95 3.39 7.90
N VAL A 97 -2.81 2.72 7.11
CA VAL A 97 -2.42 2.06 5.85
C VAL A 97 -1.90 3.04 4.80
N ILE A 98 -2.51 4.21 4.67
CA ILE A 98 -2.01 5.22 3.72
C ILE A 98 -0.66 5.77 4.18
N ILE A 99 -0.54 6.08 5.48
CA ILE A 99 0.70 6.57 6.09
C ILE A 99 1.82 5.51 5.96
N SER A 100 1.51 4.22 6.15
CA SER A 100 2.49 3.14 6.03
C SER A 100 3.05 3.02 4.62
N LEU A 101 2.21 3.14 3.59
CA LEU A 101 2.64 3.12 2.19
C LEU A 101 3.52 4.32 1.84
N LEU A 102 3.18 5.51 2.33
CA LEU A 102 4.01 6.72 2.18
C LEU A 102 5.36 6.56 2.88
N TRP A 103 5.38 6.02 4.10
CA TRP A 103 6.61 5.73 4.83
C TRP A 103 7.49 4.76 4.06
N CYS A 104 6.92 3.65 3.57
CA CYS A 104 7.64 2.68 2.77
C CYS A 104 8.27 3.33 1.52
N LEU A 105 7.57 4.25 0.86
CA LEU A 105 8.09 4.98 -0.29
C LEU A 105 9.27 5.88 0.09
N ILE A 106 9.21 6.59 1.22
CA ILE A 106 10.30 7.44 1.71
C ILE A 106 11.56 6.60 1.96
N ILE A 107 11.41 5.46 2.65
CA ILE A 107 12.51 4.53 2.92
C ILE A 107 13.10 3.97 1.62
N ASP A 108 12.25 3.55 0.68
CA ASP A 108 12.72 3.07 -0.62
C ASP A 108 13.50 4.12 -1.39
N ILE A 109 13.01 5.37 -1.44
CA ILE A 109 13.71 6.47 -2.09
C ILE A 109 15.07 6.70 -1.43
N SER A 110 15.14 6.66 -0.10
CA SER A 110 16.40 6.79 0.65
C SER A 110 17.39 5.68 0.29
N ILE A 111 16.93 4.42 0.24
CA ILE A 111 17.76 3.27 -0.15
C ILE A 111 18.22 3.40 -1.61
N LEU A 112 17.33 3.82 -2.53
CA LEU A 112 17.60 3.88 -3.97
C LEU A 112 18.49 5.06 -4.37
N LYS A 113 18.47 6.18 -3.64
CA LYS A 113 19.42 7.29 -3.83
C LYS A 113 20.87 6.78 -3.80
N GLN A 114 21.15 5.76 -2.99
CA GLN A 114 22.49 5.19 -2.87
C GLN A 114 22.87 4.24 -4.02
N VAL A 115 21.91 3.76 -4.81
CA VAL A 115 22.11 2.72 -5.85
C VAL A 115 22.01 3.31 -7.28
N ASN A 116 21.76 4.62 -7.41
CA ASN A 116 21.64 5.38 -8.66
C ASN A 116 20.72 4.76 -9.75
N LYS A 117 19.66 4.03 -9.35
CA LYS A 117 18.66 3.44 -10.26
C LYS A 117 17.45 4.35 -10.46
N GLN A 118 17.62 5.43 -11.22
CA GLN A 118 16.61 6.49 -11.38
C GLN A 118 15.27 6.00 -11.96
N TRP A 119 15.28 5.06 -12.90
CA TRP A 119 14.05 4.52 -13.49
C TRP A 119 13.19 3.75 -12.48
N PHE A 120 13.82 2.98 -11.59
CA PHE A 120 13.12 2.19 -10.59
C PHE A 120 12.54 3.09 -9.50
N LYS A 121 13.27 4.15 -9.12
CA LYS A 121 12.76 5.20 -8.23
C LYS A 121 11.48 5.85 -8.79
N LYS A 122 11.50 6.28 -10.06
CA LYS A 122 10.30 6.85 -10.71
C LYS A 122 9.12 5.87 -10.70
N MET A 123 9.38 4.61 -11.03
CA MET A 123 8.36 3.56 -11.00
C MET A 123 7.75 3.39 -9.60
N ARG A 124 8.56 3.32 -8.54
CA ARG A 124 8.05 3.18 -7.16
C ARG A 124 7.12 4.34 -6.78
N ILE A 125 7.49 5.58 -7.13
CA ILE A 125 6.65 6.75 -6.87
C ILE A 125 5.29 6.62 -7.57
N ILE A 126 5.29 6.35 -8.89
CA ILE A 126 4.07 6.24 -9.68
C ILE A 126 3.16 5.13 -9.15
N ILE A 127 3.72 3.95 -8.86
CA ILE A 127 2.95 2.78 -8.39
C ILE A 127 2.37 3.02 -7.00
N THR A 128 3.13 3.60 -6.07
CA THR A 128 2.61 3.91 -4.74
C THR A 128 1.51 4.97 -4.79
N ILE A 129 1.64 6.00 -5.64
CA ILE A 129 0.57 7.00 -5.83
C ILE A 129 -0.68 6.32 -6.40
N ALA A 130 -0.52 5.48 -7.43
CA ALA A 130 -1.63 4.73 -8.02
C ALA A 130 -2.35 3.82 -7.00
N ALA A 131 -1.60 3.23 -6.06
CA ALA A 131 -2.17 2.41 -4.98
C ALA A 131 -2.89 3.24 -3.90
N ILE A 132 -2.40 4.44 -3.57
CA ILE A 132 -3.00 5.30 -2.54
C ILE A 132 -4.29 5.98 -3.03
N LEU A 133 -4.37 6.35 -4.31
CA LEU A 133 -5.54 7.01 -4.89
C LEU A 133 -6.88 6.33 -4.54
N PRO A 134 -7.08 5.02 -4.81
CA PRO A 134 -8.34 4.37 -4.48
C PRO A 134 -8.61 4.28 -2.97
N LEU A 135 -7.57 4.16 -2.14
CA LEU A 135 -7.72 4.18 -0.68
C LEU A 135 -8.24 5.54 -0.20
N VAL A 136 -7.70 6.64 -0.71
CA VAL A 136 -8.19 7.97 -0.37
C VAL A 136 -9.65 8.15 -0.81
N CYS A 137 -10.02 7.68 -2.00
CA CYS A 137 -11.41 7.69 -2.46
C CYS A 137 -12.35 6.92 -1.52
N ASN A 138 -11.96 5.70 -1.12
CA ASN A 138 -12.76 4.88 -0.20
C ASN A 138 -12.90 5.52 1.18
N LEU A 139 -11.86 6.17 1.70
CA LEU A 139 -11.92 6.91 2.97
C LEU A 139 -13.03 7.97 2.94
N PHE A 140 -13.15 8.72 1.85
CA PHE A 140 -14.20 9.72 1.70
C PHE A 140 -15.59 9.09 1.55
N ILE A 141 -15.71 8.01 0.77
CA ILE A 141 -16.99 7.29 0.60
C ILE A 141 -17.48 6.74 1.94
N ASN A 142 -16.61 6.08 2.70
CA ASN A 142 -16.95 5.51 4.00
C ASN A 142 -17.39 6.60 4.98
N LYS A 143 -16.68 7.72 5.03
CA LYS A 143 -17.04 8.85 5.88
C LYS A 143 -18.38 9.48 5.51
N ILE A 144 -18.75 9.52 4.23
CA ILE A 144 -20.07 10.03 3.80
C ILE A 144 -21.18 9.06 4.22
N ASN A 145 -20.95 7.75 4.14
CA ASN A 145 -21.96 6.74 4.47
C ASN A 145 -22.23 6.60 5.99
N GLU A 146 -21.31 7.07 6.84
CA GLU A 146 -21.48 7.10 8.29
C GLU A 146 -22.25 8.33 8.81
N ILE A 147 -22.49 9.35 7.97
CA ILE A 147 -23.27 10.57 8.28
C ILE A 147 -24.73 10.35 7.88
#